data_AF-A0A2G6KRH4-F1
#
_entry.id   AF-A0A2G6KRH4-F1
#
_cell.length_a   1.000
_cell.length_b   1.000
_cell.length_c   1.000
_cell.angle_alpha   90.00
_cell.angle_beta   90.00
_cell.angle_gamma   90.00
#
_symmetry.space_group_name_H-M   'P 1'
#
loop_
_entity.id
_entity.type
_entity.pdbx_description
1 polymer ?
#
loop_
_entity_poly.entity_id
_entity_poly.type
_entity_poly.pdbx_seq_one_letter_code
_entity_poly.pdbx_strand_id
1 'polypeptide(L)'
;PIFGDIVYNSVIARFSRTLATTFAAGVPLVEALESTAGAAGNSVYTKAINQIRDDVTTGSSLYNSIRTTGLFPHMLLQMVQIGEESGSLDEMLDKVANHYEEAVDNAVDSLSSLMEPMIMSVLGVLVGGLMVAMYLPIFMLGSVV
;
A
#
# COMPACT_ATOMS: atom_id res chain seq x y z
N PRO A 1 -9.12 4.83 -6.47
CA PRO A 1 -8.63 6.21 -6.21
C PRO A 1 -7.14 6.12 -5.84
N ILE A 2 -6.31 7.11 -6.17
CA ILE A 2 -4.84 7.03 -6.03
C ILE A 2 -4.40 6.55 -4.63
N PHE A 3 -5.08 7.03 -3.58
CA PHE A 3 -4.82 6.60 -2.19
C PHE A 3 -5.25 5.15 -1.88
N GLY A 4 -6.25 4.62 -2.58
CA GLY A 4 -6.73 3.24 -2.40
C GLY A 4 -5.70 2.21 -2.84
N ASP A 5 -5.02 2.45 -3.96
CA ASP A 5 -4.00 1.54 -4.48
C ASP A 5 -2.75 1.55 -3.60
N ILE A 6 -2.39 2.72 -3.04
CA ILE A 6 -1.30 2.84 -2.07
C ILE A 6 -1.62 2.05 -0.81
N VAL A 7 -2.80 2.24 -0.23
CA VAL A 7 -3.22 1.50 0.98
C VAL A 7 -3.23 0.00 0.71
N TYR A 8 -3.76 -0.42 -0.44
CA TYR A 8 -3.75 -1.82 -0.85
C TYR A 8 -2.31 -2.37 -0.90
N ASN A 9 -1.41 -1.73 -1.66
CA ASN A 9 -0.01 -2.16 -1.79
C ASN A 9 0.72 -2.14 -0.44
N SER A 10 0.46 -1.15 0.42
CA SER A 10 1.05 -1.06 1.76
C SER A 10 0.62 -2.21 2.67
N VAL A 11 -0.64 -2.65 2.59
CA VAL A 11 -1.12 -3.78 3.38
C VAL A 11 -0.46 -5.09 2.91
N ILE A 12 -0.35 -5.29 1.58
CA ILE A 12 0.33 -6.47 1.02
C ILE A 12 1.82 -6.47 1.38
N ALA A 13 2.49 -5.32 1.26
CA ALA A 13 3.89 -5.13 1.66
C ALA A 13 4.10 -5.52 3.13
N ARG A 14 3.30 -4.97 4.05
CA ARG A 14 3.41 -5.26 5.48
C ARG A 14 3.08 -6.70 5.83
N PHE A 15 2.10 -7.29 5.16
CA PHE A 15 1.78 -8.71 5.29
C PHE A 15 3.00 -9.57 4.92
N SER A 16 3.52 -9.40 3.69
CA SER A 16 4.62 -10.19 3.18
C SER A 16 5.92 -9.96 3.96
N ARG A 17 6.25 -8.71 4.29
CA ARG A 17 7.44 -8.36 5.08
C ARG A 17 7.40 -8.98 6.47
N THR A 18 6.29 -8.81 7.18
CA THR A 18 6.17 -9.33 8.56
C THR A 18 6.21 -10.84 8.57
N LEU A 19 5.49 -11.49 7.65
CA LEU A 19 5.47 -12.94 7.56
C LEU A 19 6.84 -13.50 7.15
N ALA A 20 7.51 -12.89 6.17
CA ALA A 20 8.86 -13.28 5.76
C ALA A 20 9.86 -13.19 6.91
N THR A 21 9.92 -12.05 7.60
CA THR A 21 10.90 -11.84 8.68
C THR A 21 10.64 -12.73 9.89
N THR A 22 9.38 -12.91 10.29
CA THR A 22 9.04 -13.77 11.44
C THR A 22 9.27 -15.25 11.11
N PHE A 23 8.89 -15.69 9.90
CA PHE A 23 9.12 -17.06 9.47
C PHE A 23 10.61 -17.37 9.28
N ALA A 24 11.39 -16.44 8.69
CA ALA A 24 12.85 -16.56 8.58
C ALA A 24 13.55 -16.59 9.96
N ALA A 25 12.95 -15.96 10.98
CA ALA A 25 13.43 -16.04 12.36
C ALA A 25 13.12 -17.40 13.04
N GLY A 26 12.47 -18.33 12.34
CA GLY A 26 12.11 -19.65 12.85
C GLY A 26 10.85 -19.67 13.71
N VAL A 27 10.04 -18.60 13.69
CA VAL A 27 8.76 -18.54 14.41
C VAL A 27 7.76 -19.48 13.71
N PRO A 28 7.00 -20.32 14.45
CA PRO A 28 5.97 -21.17 13.87
C PRO A 28 4.98 -20.38 13.02
N LEU A 29 4.54 -20.93 11.88
CA LEU A 29 3.69 -20.24 10.90
C LEU A 29 2.42 -19.64 11.52
N VAL A 30 1.79 -20.35 12.46
CA VAL A 30 0.57 -19.88 13.14
C VAL A 30 0.83 -18.62 13.96
N GLU A 31 1.94 -18.58 14.71
CA GLU A 31 2.36 -17.42 15.50
C GLU A 31 2.83 -16.27 14.59
N ALA A 32 3.52 -16.60 13.50
CA ALA A 32 3.93 -15.64 12.48
C ALA A 32 2.72 -14.95 11.83
N LEU A 33 1.65 -15.70 11.53
CA LEU A 33 0.38 -15.17 11.01
C LEU A 33 -0.33 -14.27 12.03
N GLU A 34 -0.28 -14.58 13.32
CA GLU A 34 -0.84 -13.72 14.37
C GLU A 34 -0.11 -12.38 14.46
N SER A 35 1.23 -12.40 14.43
CA SER A 35 2.04 -11.17 14.35
C SER A 35 1.71 -10.37 13.08
N THR A 36 1.56 -11.06 11.95
CA THR A 36 1.22 -10.46 10.66
C THR A 36 -0.18 -9.82 10.67
N ALA A 37 -1.15 -10.42 11.37
CA ALA A 37 -2.50 -9.87 11.50
C ALA A 37 -2.49 -8.52 12.24
N GLY A 38 -1.68 -8.40 13.30
CA GLY A 38 -1.44 -7.13 14.01
C GLY A 38 -0.71 -6.09 13.15
N ALA A 39 0.20 -6.56 12.29
CA ALA A 39 0.96 -5.72 11.38
C ALA A 39 0.25 -5.39 10.06
N ALA A 40 -1.00 -5.80 9.82
CA ALA A 40 -1.70 -5.49 8.56
C ALA A 40 -2.20 -4.03 8.48
N GLY A 41 -2.60 -3.44 9.63
CA GLY A 41 -3.17 -2.09 9.74
C GLY A 41 -4.44 -1.81 8.92
N ASN A 42 -5.10 -2.84 8.43
CA ASN A 42 -6.42 -2.75 7.82
C ASN A 42 -7.32 -3.83 8.40
N SER A 43 -8.47 -3.45 8.95
CA SER A 43 -9.36 -4.35 9.68
C SER A 43 -9.94 -5.48 8.81
N VAL A 44 -10.10 -5.26 7.50
CA VAL A 44 -10.55 -6.29 6.56
C VAL A 44 -9.47 -7.34 6.38
N TYR A 45 -8.21 -6.92 6.18
CA TYR A 45 -7.08 -7.83 6.03
C TYR A 45 -6.72 -8.53 7.34
N THR A 46 -6.77 -7.85 8.48
CA THR A 46 -6.57 -8.49 9.79
C THR A 46 -7.55 -9.64 10.02
N LYS A 47 -8.84 -9.46 9.68
CA LYS A 47 -9.83 -10.54 9.75
C LYS A 47 -9.50 -11.69 8.80
N ALA A 48 -9.10 -11.38 7.56
CA ALA A 48 -8.71 -12.38 6.59
C ALA A 48 -7.47 -13.16 7.02
N ILE A 49 -6.46 -12.51 7.60
CA ILE A 49 -5.25 -13.16 8.11
C ILE A 49 -5.57 -14.06 9.31
N ASN A 50 -6.46 -13.63 10.20
CA ASN A 50 -6.94 -14.49 11.28
C ASN A 50 -7.69 -15.73 10.75
N GLN A 51 -8.52 -15.56 9.71
CA GLN A 51 -9.16 -16.70 9.05
C GLN A 51 -8.12 -17.65 8.43
N ILE A 52 -7.11 -17.10 7.74
CA ILE A 52 -6.01 -17.87 7.15
C ILE A 52 -5.27 -18.67 8.23
N ARG A 53 -4.98 -18.04 9.37
CA ARG A 53 -4.35 -18.69 10.53
C ARG A 53 -5.20 -19.85 11.04
N ASP A 54 -6.50 -19.65 11.20
CA ASP A 54 -7.41 -20.67 11.69
C ASP A 54 -7.48 -21.85 10.70
N ASP A 55 -7.57 -21.56 9.40
CA ASP A 55 -7.57 -22.58 8.34
C ASP A 55 -6.26 -23.39 8.33
N VAL A 56 -5.11 -22.72 8.43
CA VAL A 56 -3.79 -23.37 8.52
C VAL A 56 -3.67 -24.22 9.79
N THR A 57 -4.23 -23.76 10.91
CA THR A 57 -4.25 -24.52 12.17
C THR A 57 -5.08 -25.80 12.04
N THR A 58 -6.15 -25.78 11.23
CA THR A 58 -6.95 -26.97 10.92
C THR A 58 -6.30 -27.92 9.90
N GLY A 59 -5.15 -27.54 9.33
CA GLY A 59 -4.38 -28.36 8.38
C GLY A 59 -4.58 -28.00 6.91
N SER A 60 -5.26 -26.90 6.59
CA SER A 60 -5.31 -26.37 5.22
C SER A 60 -3.96 -25.81 4.81
N SER A 61 -3.60 -25.95 3.52
CA SER A 61 -2.37 -25.35 3.01
C SER A 61 -2.48 -23.82 3.00
N LEU A 62 -1.35 -23.13 3.22
CA LEU A 62 -1.29 -21.67 3.28
C LEU A 62 -1.81 -21.06 1.97
N TYR A 63 -1.42 -21.62 0.82
CA TYR A 63 -1.93 -21.19 -0.49
C TYR A 63 -3.45 -21.22 -0.57
N ASN A 64 -4.09 -22.33 -0.15
CA ASN A 64 -5.55 -22.47 -0.25
C ASN A 64 -6.27 -21.52 0.70
N SER A 65 -5.76 -21.37 1.92
CA SER A 65 -6.30 -20.44 2.91
C SER A 65 -6.26 -19.00 2.39
N ILE A 66 -5.11 -18.55 1.86
CA ILE A 66 -4.98 -17.21 1.28
C ILE A 66 -5.90 -17.04 0.07
N ARG A 67 -5.95 -18.02 -0.83
CA ARG A 67 -6.78 -17.98 -2.06
C ARG A 67 -8.27 -17.82 -1.73
N THR A 68 -8.74 -18.50 -0.69
CA THR A 68 -10.16 -18.52 -0.30
C THR A 68 -10.64 -17.15 0.16
N THR A 69 -9.76 -16.31 0.70
CA THR A 69 -10.12 -14.93 1.11
C THR A 69 -10.45 -14.03 -0.08
N GLY A 70 -9.89 -14.28 -1.26
CA GLY A 70 -10.09 -13.46 -2.47
C GLY A 70 -9.55 -12.02 -2.38
N LEU A 71 -8.76 -11.68 -1.34
CA LEU A 71 -8.27 -10.32 -1.10
C LEU A 71 -6.82 -10.08 -1.55
N PHE A 72 -6.06 -11.16 -1.74
CA PHE A 72 -4.63 -11.09 -2.03
C PHE A 72 -4.36 -11.15 -3.55
N PRO A 73 -3.31 -10.46 -4.02
CA PRO A 73 -2.98 -10.42 -5.44
C PRO A 73 -2.46 -11.77 -5.95
N HIS A 74 -2.59 -11.99 -7.26
CA HIS A 74 -2.15 -13.23 -7.91
C HIS A 74 -0.66 -13.52 -7.72
N MET A 75 0.18 -12.48 -7.77
CA MET A 75 1.63 -12.60 -7.60
C MET A 75 1.99 -13.15 -6.21
N LEU A 76 1.32 -12.69 -5.15
CA LEU A 76 1.50 -13.22 -3.81
C LEU A 76 1.06 -14.69 -3.73
N LEU A 77 -0.11 -15.03 -4.29
CA LEU A 77 -0.60 -16.40 -4.31
C LEU A 77 0.38 -17.37 -4.99
N GLN A 78 0.95 -16.97 -6.13
CA GLN A 78 1.93 -17.78 -6.86
C GLN A 78 3.22 -17.98 -6.06
N MET A 79 3.74 -16.92 -5.44
CA MET A 79 4.97 -17.01 -4.64
C MET A 79 4.78 -17.85 -3.39
N VAL A 80 3.62 -17.75 -2.72
CA VAL A 80 3.26 -18.64 -1.61
C VAL A 80 3.16 -20.08 -2.07
N GLN A 81 2.52 -20.35 -3.21
CA GLN A 81 2.42 -21.70 -3.75
C GLN A 81 3.81 -22.31 -4.00
N ILE A 82 4.68 -21.57 -4.69
CA ILE A 82 6.05 -22.00 -4.98
C ILE A 82 6.81 -22.25 -3.67
N GLY A 83 6.74 -21.30 -2.72
CA GLY A 83 7.45 -21.39 -1.45
C GLY A 83 6.96 -22.51 -0.54
N GLU A 84 5.68 -22.84 -0.57
CA GLU A 84 5.09 -23.95 0.17
C GLU A 84 5.49 -25.31 -0.44
N GLU A 85 5.60 -25.40 -1.77
CA GLU A 85 6.05 -26.62 -2.48
C GLU A 85 7.57 -26.83 -2.38
N SER A 86 8.37 -25.76 -2.43
CA SER A 86 9.84 -25.81 -2.38
C SER A 86 10.42 -25.77 -0.96
N GLY A 87 9.60 -25.44 0.04
CA GLY A 87 10.05 -25.18 1.41
C GLY A 87 10.85 -23.89 1.57
N SER A 88 10.82 -22.97 0.60
CA SER A 88 11.51 -21.67 0.63
C SER A 88 10.53 -20.49 0.72
N LEU A 89 9.56 -20.62 1.63
CA LEU A 89 8.49 -19.64 1.83
C LEU A 89 9.01 -18.28 2.27
N ASP A 90 10.05 -18.24 3.11
CA ASP A 90 10.76 -17.03 3.52
C ASP A 90 11.33 -16.24 2.32
N GLU A 91 12.05 -16.93 1.43
CA GLU A 91 12.65 -16.30 0.24
C GLU A 91 11.57 -15.79 -0.72
N MET A 92 10.51 -16.58 -0.94
CA MET A 92 9.42 -16.20 -1.84
C MET A 92 8.60 -15.03 -1.28
N LEU A 93 8.33 -15.01 0.03
CA LEU A 93 7.65 -13.89 0.67
C LEU A 93 8.50 -12.62 0.70
N ASP A 94 9.83 -12.73 0.84
CA ASP A 94 10.74 -11.58 0.77
C ASP A 94 10.70 -10.92 -0.60
N LYS A 95 10.66 -11.70 -1.69
CA LYS A 95 10.49 -11.18 -3.05
C LYS A 95 9.18 -10.41 -3.23
N VAL A 96 8.09 -10.93 -2.66
CA VAL A 96 6.78 -10.23 -2.68
C VAL A 96 6.87 -8.95 -1.85
N ALA A 97 7.48 -9.00 -0.67
CA ALA A 97 7.65 -7.84 0.20
C ALA A 97 8.42 -6.73 -0.52
N ASN A 98 9.61 -7.02 -1.07
CA ASN A 98 10.44 -6.06 -1.80
C ASN A 98 9.66 -5.42 -2.96
N HIS A 99 8.92 -6.22 -3.73
CA HIS A 99 8.15 -5.71 -4.87
C HIS A 99 7.04 -4.73 -4.46
N TYR A 100 6.28 -5.06 -3.41
CA TYR A 100 5.19 -4.20 -2.96
C TYR A 100 5.69 -3.00 -2.14
N GLU A 101 6.81 -3.10 -1.43
CA GLU A 101 7.48 -1.97 -0.79
C GLU A 101 7.95 -0.96 -1.84
N GLU A 102 8.65 -1.41 -2.90
CA GLU A 102 9.03 -0.56 -4.02
C GLU A 102 7.81 0.09 -4.69
N ALA A 103 6.71 -0.65 -4.85
CA ALA A 103 5.48 -0.10 -5.42
C ALA A 103 4.86 1.00 -4.53
N VAL A 104 4.95 0.86 -3.20
CA VAL A 104 4.50 1.88 -2.24
C VAL A 104 5.41 3.10 -2.31
N ASP A 105 6.73 2.91 -2.27
CA ASP A 105 7.71 4.00 -2.31
C ASP A 105 7.57 4.82 -3.60
N ASN A 106 7.48 4.16 -4.76
CA ASN A 106 7.25 4.82 -6.04
C ASN A 106 5.95 5.65 -6.06
N ALA A 107 4.89 5.14 -5.43
CA ALA A 107 3.62 5.85 -5.35
C ALA A 107 3.69 7.05 -4.41
N VAL A 108 4.41 6.93 -3.29
CA VAL A 108 4.67 8.04 -2.35
C VAL A 108 5.53 9.12 -2.99
N ASP A 109 6.56 8.74 -3.75
CA ASP A 109 7.42 9.67 -4.50
C ASP A 109 6.63 10.41 -5.58
N SER A 110 5.79 9.68 -6.31
CA SER A 110 4.90 10.27 -7.32
C SER A 110 3.96 11.30 -6.69
N LEU A 111 3.33 10.98 -5.54
CA LEU A 111 2.51 11.93 -4.80
C LEU A 111 3.30 13.14 -4.31
N SER A 112 4.52 12.93 -3.82
CA SER A 112 5.40 14.00 -3.34
C SER A 112 5.80 14.96 -4.47
N SER A 113 6.11 14.43 -5.65
CA SER A 113 6.45 15.24 -6.84
C SER A 113 5.28 16.09 -7.34
N LEU A 114 4.03 15.63 -7.15
CA LEU A 114 2.83 16.38 -7.53
C LEU A 114 2.51 17.52 -6.56
N MET A 115 3.09 17.54 -5.35
CA MET A 115 2.88 18.65 -4.41
C MET A 115 3.47 19.96 -4.92
N GLU A 116 4.64 19.93 -5.59
CA GLU A 116 5.30 21.15 -6.09
C GLU A 116 4.45 21.87 -7.17
N PRO A 117 3.95 21.20 -8.23
CA PRO A 117 3.02 21.81 -9.18
C PRO A 117 1.74 22.34 -8.54
N MET A 118 1.18 21.65 -7.54
CA MET A 118 -0.01 22.14 -6.83
C MET A 118 0.28 23.44 -6.08
N ILE A 119 1.39 23.51 -5.34
CA ILE A 119 1.80 24.72 -4.62
C ILE A 119 2.02 25.87 -5.60
N MET A 120 2.74 25.64 -6.70
CA MET A 120 2.95 26.66 -7.74
C MET A 120 1.64 27.12 -8.38
N SER A 121 0.70 26.21 -8.64
CA SER A 121 -0.62 26.55 -9.20
C SER A 121 -1.41 27.44 -8.25
N VAL A 122 -1.44 27.10 -6.96
CA VAL A 122 -2.11 27.92 -5.92
C VAL A 122 -1.46 29.30 -5.80
N LEU A 123 -0.12 29.36 -5.77
CA LEU A 123 0.61 30.63 -5.71
C LEU A 123 0.34 31.49 -6.95
N GLY A 124 0.33 30.89 -8.14
CA GLY A 124 0.02 31.58 -9.39
C GLY A 124 -1.39 32.18 -9.40
N VAL A 125 -2.39 31.44 -8.92
CA VAL A 125 -3.77 31.94 -8.79
C VAL A 125 -3.85 33.07 -7.76
N LEU A 126 -3.16 32.96 -6.62
CA LEU A 126 -3.14 34.00 -5.59
C LEU A 126 -2.49 35.30 -6.08
N VAL A 127 -1.30 35.21 -6.68
CA VAL A 127 -0.58 36.37 -7.19
C VAL A 127 -1.32 36.99 -8.39
N GLY A 128 -1.80 36.16 -9.31
CA GLY A 128 -2.60 36.62 -10.46
C GLY A 128 -3.91 37.28 -10.01
N GLY A 129 -4.61 36.68 -9.06
CA GLY A 129 -5.82 37.26 -8.46
C GLY A 129 -5.56 38.59 -7.77
N LEU A 130 -4.45 38.71 -7.04
CA LEU A 130 -4.02 39.96 -6.41
C LEU A 130 -3.74 41.05 -7.46
N MET A 131 -3.02 40.73 -8.53
CA MET A 131 -2.74 41.67 -9.60
C MET A 131 -4.04 42.18 -10.25
N VAL A 132 -4.96 41.28 -10.60
CA VAL A 132 -6.25 41.67 -11.18
C VAL A 132 -7.02 42.57 -10.19
N ALA A 133 -7.09 42.20 -8.91
CA ALA A 133 -7.79 43.00 -7.90
C ALA A 133 -7.19 44.42 -7.73
N MET A 134 -5.88 44.56 -7.85
CA MET A 134 -5.18 45.85 -7.75
C MET A 134 -5.36 46.74 -8.98
N TYR A 135 -5.28 46.16 -10.19
CA TYR A 135 -5.28 46.95 -11.44
C TYR A 135 -6.65 47.15 -12.07
N LEU A 136 -7.62 46.25 -11.83
CA LEU A 136 -8.97 46.37 -12.39
C LEU A 136 -9.66 47.71 -12.04
N PRO A 137 -9.62 48.23 -10.80
CA PRO A 137 -10.23 49.51 -10.47
C PRO A 137 -9.61 50.69 -11.21
N ILE A 138 -8.29 50.65 -11.43
CA ILE A 138 -7.56 51.69 -12.18
C ILE A 138 -8.04 51.72 -13.63
N PHE A 139 -8.19 50.54 -14.26
CA PHE A 139 -8.73 50.42 -15.62
C PHE A 139 -10.17 50.93 -15.73
N MET A 140 -11.02 50.63 -14.74
CA MET A 140 -12.40 51.11 -14.74
C MET A 140 -12.47 52.64 -14.63
N LEU A 141 -11.65 53.27 -13.79
CA LEU A 141 -11.59 54.74 -13.67
C LEU A 141 -11.10 55.42 -14.95
N GLY A 142 -10.15 54.80 -15.68
CA GLY A 142 -9.65 55.32 -16.96
C GLY A 142 -10.66 55.23 -18.11
N SER A 143 -11.69 54.37 -18.00
CA SER A 143 -12.73 54.20 -19.02
C SER A 143 -13.93 55.16 -18.89
N VAL A 144 -13.98 55.96 -17.82
CA VAL A 144 -15.08 56.89 -17.49
C VAL A 144 -14.78 58.33 -17.93
N VAL A 145 -13.67 58.57 -18.65
CA VAL A 145 -13.28 59.88 -19.22
C VAL A 145 -13.30 59.82 -20.74
#